data_AF-A0A934L973-F1
#
_entry.id   AF-A0A934L973-F1
#
_cell.length_a   1.000
_cell.length_b   1.000
_cell.length_c   1.000
_cell.angle_alpha   90.00
_cell.angle_beta   90.00
_cell.angle_gamma   90.00
#
_symmetry.space_group_name_H-M   'P 1'
#
loop_
_entity.id
_entity.type
_entity.pdbx_description
1 polymer ?
#
loop_
_entity_poly.entity_id
_entity_poly.type
_entity_poly.pdbx_seq_one_letter_code
_entity_poly.pdbx_strand_id
1 'polypeptide(L)'
;MSGEIEVLFSLAGRLHVLLRREINRIVDVEWLCIDAAYAREVIKLARTLGSEELHLLADRVEEVHPMLPRAVEFAHAIPRQDESKYVATLR
;
A
#
# COMPACT_ATOMS: atom_id res chain seq x y z
N MET A 1 22.89 4.37 0.77
CA MET A 1 21.81 3.91 -0.12
C MET A 1 21.34 2.49 0.20
N SER A 2 22.21 1.50 0.42
CA SER A 2 21.77 0.13 0.75
C SER A 2 20.96 0.01 2.07
N GLY A 3 21.35 0.76 3.10
CA GLY A 3 20.66 0.70 4.40
C GLY A 3 19.23 1.28 4.41
N GLU A 4 18.91 2.24 3.54
CA GLU A 4 17.55 2.81 3.49
C GLU A 4 16.54 1.81 2.89
N ILE A 5 16.98 1.02 1.91
CA ILE A 5 16.18 -0.04 1.29
C ILE A 5 15.92 -1.16 2.31
N GLU A 6 16.93 -1.56 3.09
CA GLU A 6 16.77 -2.55 4.16
C GLU A 6 15.77 -2.08 5.24
N VAL A 7 15.84 -0.80 5.62
CA VAL A 7 14.89 -0.18 6.55
C VAL A 7 13.48 -0.18 5.96
N LEU A 8 13.32 0.23 4.71
CA LEU A 8 12.01 0.21 4.02
C LEU A 8 11.42 -1.21 3.96
N PHE A 9 12.23 -2.19 3.60
CA PHE A 9 11.81 -3.59 3.53
C PHE A 9 11.35 -4.12 4.90
N SER A 10 12.07 -3.75 5.97
CA SER A 10 11.70 -4.09 7.35
C SER A 10 10.37 -3.45 7.77
N LEU A 11 10.16 -2.18 7.43
CA LEU A 11 8.91 -1.46 7.70
C LEU A 11 7.74 -2.07 6.92
N ALA A 12 7.96 -2.39 5.64
CA ALA A 12 6.99 -3.03 4.77
C ALA A 12 6.57 -4.42 5.29
N GLY A 13 7.52 -5.21 5.79
CA GLY A 13 7.23 -6.50 6.44
C GLY A 13 6.38 -6.35 7.71
N ARG A 14 6.69 -5.35 8.55
CA ARG A 14 5.86 -5.07 9.74
C ARG A 14 4.44 -4.64 9.35
N LEU A 15 4.32 -3.84 8.29
CA LEU A 15 3.04 -3.35 7.78
C LEU A 15 2.18 -4.53 7.30
N HIS A 16 2.79 -5.47 6.57
CA HIS A 16 2.15 -6.72 6.16
C HIS A 16 1.62 -7.52 7.36
N VAL A 17 2.42 -7.71 8.40
CA VAL A 17 2.01 -8.49 9.58
C VAL A 17 0.81 -7.85 10.28
N LEU A 18 0.82 -6.54 10.47
CA LEU A 18 -0.28 -5.83 11.12
C LEU A 18 -1.56 -5.87 10.27
N LEU A 19 -1.46 -5.60 8.96
CA LEU A 19 -2.62 -5.69 8.06
C LEU A 19 -3.22 -7.11 8.02
N ARG A 20 -2.38 -8.13 8.06
CA ARG A 20 -2.82 -9.53 8.13
C ARG A 20 -3.52 -9.87 9.44
N ARG A 21 -3.10 -9.25 10.54
CA ARG A 21 -3.70 -9.43 11.88
C ARG A 21 -5.04 -8.71 12.01
N GLU A 22 -5.11 -7.44 11.59
CA GLU A 22 -6.28 -6.60 11.82
C GLU A 22 -7.44 -6.93 10.86
N ILE A 23 -7.14 -7.12 9.57
CA ILE A 23 -8.17 -7.27 8.53
C ILE A 23 -7.94 -8.45 7.59
N ASN A 24 -7.05 -9.39 7.97
CA ASN A 24 -6.70 -10.55 7.15
C ASN A 24 -6.16 -10.17 5.74
N ARG A 25 -5.59 -8.96 5.60
CA ARG A 25 -5.07 -8.46 4.32
C ARG A 25 -3.59 -8.82 4.17
N ILE A 26 -3.30 -9.60 3.13
CA ILE A 26 -1.92 -9.86 2.67
C ILE A 26 -1.54 -8.78 1.67
N VAL A 27 -0.37 -8.18 1.87
CA VAL A 27 0.24 -7.24 0.92
C VAL A 27 1.62 -7.75 0.51
N ASP A 28 1.98 -7.51 -0.75
CA ASP A 28 3.31 -7.77 -1.29
C ASP A 28 4.32 -6.75 -0.75
N VAL A 29 5.38 -7.23 -0.10
CA VAL A 29 6.41 -6.42 0.55
C VAL A 29 7.43 -5.90 -0.47
N GLU A 30 7.75 -6.69 -1.49
CA GLU A 30 8.70 -6.30 -2.54
C GLU A 30 8.09 -5.19 -3.39
N TRP A 31 6.83 -5.35 -3.80
CA TRP A 31 6.12 -4.34 -4.59
C TRP A 31 5.94 -3.03 -3.83
N LEU A 32 5.79 -3.08 -2.51
CA LEU A 32 5.72 -1.88 -1.66
C LEU A 32 7.02 -1.08 -1.65
N CYS A 33 8.15 -1.68 -2.02
CA CYS A 33 9.45 -0.99 -2.04
C CYS A 33 9.81 -0.40 -3.41
N ILE A 34 9.25 -0.94 -4.50
CA ILE A 34 9.64 -0.61 -5.87
C ILE A 34 8.57 0.17 -6.65
N ASP A 35 7.32 0.22 -6.15
CA ASP A 35 6.24 0.94 -6.82
C ASP A 35 5.54 1.92 -5.87
N ALA A 36 5.65 3.21 -6.21
CA ALA A 36 5.10 4.30 -5.42
C ALA A 36 3.56 4.36 -5.42
N ALA A 37 2.90 3.93 -6.50
CA ALA A 37 1.45 3.94 -6.58
C ALA A 37 0.87 2.84 -5.67
N TYR A 38 1.45 1.65 -5.73
CA TYR A 38 1.07 0.55 -4.85
C TYR A 38 1.34 0.87 -3.38
N ALA A 39 2.55 1.37 -3.06
CA ALA A 39 2.87 1.80 -1.69
C ALA A 39 1.86 2.82 -1.15
N ARG A 40 1.45 3.80 -1.97
CA ARG A 40 0.44 4.79 -1.60
C ARG A 40 -0.91 4.16 -1.29
N GLU A 41 -1.39 3.23 -2.10
CA GLU A 41 -2.68 2.59 -1.86
C GLU A 41 -2.66 1.73 -0.59
N VAL A 42 -1.53 1.06 -0.28
CA VAL A 42 -1.37 0.33 0.97
C VAL A 42 -1.33 1.28 2.18
N ILE A 43 -0.62 2.41 2.07
CA ILE A 43 -0.60 3.45 3.12
C ILE A 43 -2.00 4.04 3.35
N LYS A 44 -2.73 4.35 2.27
CA LYS A 44 -4.13 4.81 2.36
C LYS A 44 -4.98 3.79 3.08
N LEU A 45 -4.89 2.51 2.70
CA LEU A 45 -5.60 1.42 3.37
C LEU A 45 -5.26 1.36 4.86
N ALA A 46 -3.97 1.40 5.22
CA ALA A 46 -3.54 1.39 6.62
C ALA A 46 -4.14 2.55 7.43
N ARG A 47 -4.25 3.75 6.83
CA ARG A 47 -4.87 4.94 7.42
C ARG A 47 -6.40 4.88 7.56
N THR A 48 -7.06 3.97 6.88
CA THR A 48 -8.52 3.76 7.07
C THR A 48 -8.85 2.94 8.32
N LEU A 49 -7.85 2.29 8.92
CA LEU A 49 -8.01 1.42 10.08
C LEU A 49 -7.86 2.21 11.37
N GLY A 50 -8.58 1.86 12.43
CA GLY A 50 -8.52 2.58 13.72
C GLY A 50 -7.28 2.30 14.58
N SER A 51 -6.16 1.87 13.99
CA SER A 51 -4.96 1.44 14.72
C SER A 51 -3.87 2.50 14.68
N GLU A 52 -3.54 3.05 15.85
CA GLU A 52 -2.47 4.04 16.01
C GLU A 52 -1.10 3.50 15.57
N GLU A 53 -0.82 2.21 15.85
CA GLU A 53 0.43 1.57 15.42
C GLU A 53 0.55 1.52 13.88
N LEU A 54 -0.55 1.22 13.19
CA LEU A 54 -0.59 1.22 11.73
C LEU A 54 -0.40 2.63 11.15
N HIS A 55 -0.97 3.66 11.79
CA HIS A 55 -0.79 5.05 11.38
C HIS A 55 0.67 5.48 11.49
N LEU A 56 1.30 5.26 12.64
CA LEU A 56 2.71 5.58 12.86
C LEU A 56 3.63 4.84 11.89
N LEU A 57 3.31 3.58 11.60
CA LEU A 57 4.07 2.79 10.65
C LEU A 57 3.91 3.30 9.21
N ALA A 58 2.69 3.68 8.82
CA ALA A 58 2.41 4.25 7.52
C ALA A 58 3.15 5.59 7.31
N ASP A 59 3.19 6.44 8.34
CA ASP A 59 3.96 7.69 8.31
C ASP A 59 5.46 7.43 8.15
N ARG A 60 5.99 6.44 8.86
CA ARG A 60 7.41 6.08 8.76
C ARG A 60 7.77 5.49 7.39
N VAL A 61 6.88 4.70 6.78
CA VAL A 61 7.05 4.21 5.42
C VAL A 61 7.06 5.39 4.44
N GLU A 62 6.12 6.33 4.55
CA GLU A 62 6.05 7.50 3.68
C GLU A 62 7.30 8.40 3.77
N GLU A 63 7.90 8.52 4.95
CA GLU A 63 9.13 9.29 5.16
C GLU A 63 10.35 8.66 4.46
N VAL A 64 10.48 7.34 4.54
CA VAL A 64 11.66 6.58 4.07
C VAL A 64 11.54 6.18 2.60
N HIS A 65 10.33 6.01 2.08
CA HIS A 65 10.12 5.50 0.73
C HIS A 65 10.64 6.47 -0.35
N PRO A 66 11.65 6.10 -1.15
CA PRO A 66 12.37 7.04 -2.02
C PRO A 66 11.53 7.55 -3.20
N MET A 67 10.54 6.76 -3.64
CA MET A 67 9.73 7.09 -4.82
C MET A 67 8.36 7.69 -4.48
N LEU A 68 8.01 7.84 -3.20
CA LEU A 68 6.74 8.48 -2.84
C LEU A 68 6.92 10.00 -2.94
N PRO A 69 6.15 10.70 -3.81
CA PRO A 69 6.21 12.15 -3.85
C PRO A 69 5.63 12.67 -2.54
N ARG A 70 6.40 13.51 -1.83
CA ARG A 70 5.93 14.22 -0.65
C ARG A 70 4.75 15.11 -1.07
N ALA A 71 3.55 14.66 -0.73
CA ALA A 71 2.25 15.27 -0.99
C ALA A 71 2.15 16.06 -2.32
N VAL A 72 1.88 15.34 -3.40
CA VAL A 72 0.96 15.83 -4.45
C VAL A 72 -0.15 14.80 -4.58
N GLU A 73 -1.38 15.23 -4.34
CA GLU A 73 -2.58 14.40 -4.44
C GLU A 73 -2.77 13.94 -5.89
N PHE A 74 -2.42 12.68 -6.17
CA PHE A 74 -2.84 12.06 -7.42
C PHE A 74 -4.12 11.27 -7.15
N ALA A 75 -5.25 11.90 -7.47
CA ALA A 75 -6.51 11.23 -7.65
C ALA A 75 -6.43 10.37 -8.92
N HIS A 76 -5.94 9.13 -8.80
CA HIS A 76 -6.07 8.16 -9.89
C HIS A 76 -7.51 7.67 -9.91
N ALA A 77 -8.36 8.33 -10.69
CA ALA A 77 -9.69 7.83 -11.01
C ALA A 77 -9.50 6.53 -11.81
N ILE A 78 -9.75 5.38 -11.19
CA ILE A 78 -9.80 4.10 -11.92
C ILE A 78 -10.98 4.22 -12.88
N PRO A 79 -10.77 4.17 -14.21
CA PRO A 79 -11.88 4.12 -15.14
C PRO A 79 -12.66 2.83 -14.86
N ARG A 80 -13.93 2.95 -14.47
CA ARG A 80 -14.82 1.78 -14.33
C ARG A 80 -14.89 1.09 -15.68
N GLN A 81 -14.23 -0.05 -15.83
CA GLN A 81 -14.42 -0.89 -16.99
C GLN A 81 -15.80 -1.51 -16.91
N ASP A 82 -16.57 -1.37 -18.00
CA ASP A 82 -17.88 -2.00 -18.13
C ASP A 82 -17.71 -3.53 -18.13
N GLU A 83 -18.16 -4.17 -17.05
CA GLU A 83 -18.07 -5.62 -16.82
C GLU A 83 -19.00 -6.43 -17.74
N SER A 84 -19.72 -5.78 -18.66
CA SER A 84 -20.65 -6.42 -19.62
C SER A 84 -20.04 -7.59 -20.41
N LYS A 85 -18.70 -7.63 -20.60
CA LYS A 85 -18.02 -8.73 -21.30
C LYS A 85 -18.07 -10.09 -20.58
N TYR A 86 -18.30 -10.13 -19.27
CA TYR A 86 -18.25 -11.38 -18.49
C TYR A 86 -19.64 -11.90 -18.08
N VAL A 87 -20.68 -11.07 -18.20
CA VAL A 87 -22.06 -11.44 -17.84
C VAL A 87 -22.65 -12.45 -18.84
N ALA A 88 -22.20 -12.43 -20.09
CA ALA A 88 -22.73 -13.27 -21.16
C ALA A 88 -22.28 -14.75 -21.11
N THR A 89 -21.21 -15.06 -20.37
CA THR A 89 -20.56 -16.39 -20.36
C THR A 89 -20.80 -17.19 -19.09
N LEU A 90 -21.51 -16.63 -18.10
CA LEU A 90 -21.88 -17.32 -16.86
C LEU A 90 -23.21 -18.09 -17.02
N ARG A 91 -23.23 -19.07 -17.94
CA ARG A 91 -24.32 -20.05 -18.05
C ARG A 91 -23.82 -21.44 -17.69
#